data_AF-C8X7S3-F1
#
_entry.id   AF-C8X7S3-F1
#
_cell.length_a   1.000
_cell.length_b   1.000
_cell.length_c   1.000
_cell.angle_alpha   90.00
_cell.angle_beta   90.00
_cell.angle_gamma   90.00
#
_symmetry.space_group_name_H-M   'P 1'
#
loop_
_entity.id
_entity.type
_entity.pdbx_description
1 polymer ?
#
loop_
_entity_poly.entity_id
_entity_poly.type
_entity_poly.pdbx_seq_one_letter_code
_entity_poly.pdbx_strand_id
1 'polypeptide(L)' 'MNLPGETGPDHAAGEGDPSPSELADQARRRRRLDEIFGDVLPETTGDERRSGRPADQDHWYLENRPPHHG' A
#
# COMPACT_ATOMS: atom_id res chain seq x y z
N MET A 1 3.52 36.42 -4.28
CA MET A 1 3.12 35.95 -5.62
C MET A 1 3.95 34.71 -5.96
N ASN A 2 3.23 33.65 -6.32
CA ASN A 2 3.62 32.36 -6.91
C ASN A 2 4.31 31.29 -6.04
N LEU A 3 3.55 30.20 -5.84
CA LEU A 3 4.01 28.84 -5.48
C LEU A 3 4.26 28.08 -6.80
N PRO A 4 5.39 27.39 -7.01
CA PRO A 4 5.46 26.37 -8.04
C PRO A 4 4.98 25.02 -7.48
N GLY A 5 4.01 24.44 -8.18
CA GLY A 5 3.49 23.11 -7.90
C GLY A 5 4.56 22.03 -8.09
N GLU A 6 4.60 21.11 -7.14
CA GLU A 6 5.29 19.84 -7.27
C GLU A 6 4.34 18.83 -7.92
N THR A 7 4.53 18.68 -9.23
CA THR A 7 4.06 17.59 -10.07
C THR A 7 4.43 16.26 -9.41
N GLY A 8 3.43 15.42 -9.14
CA GLY A 8 3.67 14.02 -8.78
C GLY A 8 4.45 13.32 -9.90
N PRO A 9 5.28 12.32 -9.60
CA PRO A 9 6.15 11.72 -10.61
C PRO A 9 5.32 11.05 -11.70
N ASP A 10 5.36 11.69 -12.86
CA ASP A 10 4.95 11.18 -14.15
C ASP A 10 5.65 9.83 -14.37
N HIS A 11 4.88 8.74 -14.39
CA HIS A 11 5.41 7.43 -14.78
C HIS A 11 5.54 7.40 -16.31
N ALA A 12 6.47 8.21 -16.83
CA ALA A 12 7.02 7.97 -18.16
C ALA A 12 7.87 6.70 -18.04
N ALA A 13 7.29 5.56 -18.43
CA ALA A 13 8.05 4.35 -18.68
C ALA A 13 9.16 4.71 -19.67
N GLY A 14 10.39 4.75 -19.18
CA GLY A 14 11.55 5.00 -20.02
C GLY A 14 11.60 3.93 -21.12
N GLU A 15 11.55 4.36 -22.38
CA GLU A 15 11.83 3.49 -23.51
C GLU A 15 13.34 3.15 -23.50
N GLY A 16 13.68 2.07 -22.79
CA GLY A 16 15.04 1.53 -22.69
C GLY A 16 15.03 0.28 -21.81
N ASP A 17 15.84 -0.71 -22.17
CA ASP A 17 16.05 -1.87 -21.30
C ASP A 17 16.56 -1.39 -19.94
N PRO A 18 16.02 -1.92 -18.82
CA PRO A 18 16.43 -1.50 -17.49
C PRO A 18 17.92 -1.78 -17.31
N SER A 19 18.63 -0.79 -16.79
CA SER A 19 20.04 -0.94 -16.44
C SER A 19 20.21 -2.04 -15.37
N PRO A 20 21.41 -2.66 -15.27
CA PRO A 20 21.70 -3.64 -14.22
C PRO A 20 21.45 -3.12 -12.79
N SER A 21 21.64 -1.83 -12.56
CA SER A 21 21.32 -1.17 -11.28
C SER A 21 19.82 -1.14 -11.00
N GLU A 22 19.00 -0.81 -11.99
CA GLU A 22 17.55 -0.75 -11.82
C GLU A 22 16.96 -2.13 -11.55
N LEU A 23 17.48 -3.17 -12.20
CA LEU A 23 17.11 -4.56 -11.91
C LEU A 23 17.48 -4.97 -10.47
N ALA A 24 18.66 -4.57 -10.01
CA ALA A 24 19.09 -4.85 -8.64
C ALA A 24 18.20 -4.15 -7.60
N ASP A 25 17.79 -2.90 -7.86
CA ASP A 25 16.89 -2.16 -6.97
C ASP A 25 15.46 -2.71 -7.01
N GLN A 26 14.98 -3.14 -8.19
CA GLN A 26 13.70 -3.85 -8.30
C GLN A 26 13.71 -5.15 -7.50
N ALA A 27 14.79 -5.94 -7.58
CA ALA A 27 14.94 -7.18 -6.82
C ALA A 27 14.96 -6.93 -5.30
N ARG A 28 15.63 -5.86 -4.83
CA ARG A 28 15.61 -5.45 -3.42
C ARG A 28 14.22 -5.03 -2.97
N ARG A 29 13.52 -4.25 -3.78
CA ARG A 29 12.13 -3.83 -3.52
C ARG A 29 11.20 -5.05 -3.42
N ARG A 30 11.33 -6.00 -4.34
CA ARG A 30 10.56 -7.25 -4.34
C ARG A 30 10.77 -8.03 -3.04
N ARG A 31 12.03 -8.27 -2.65
CA ARG A 31 12.36 -8.95 -1.38
C ARG A 31 11.76 -8.26 -0.15
N ARG A 32 11.80 -6.93 -0.09
CA ARG A 32 11.21 -6.17 1.02
C ARG A 32 9.68 -6.28 1.06
N LEU A 33 9.04 -6.31 -0.10
CA LEU A 33 7.60 -6.54 -0.19
C LEU A 33 7.26 -7.97 0.24
N ASP A 34 8.03 -8.95 -0.21
CA ASP A 34 7.81 -10.36 0.15
C ASP A 34 8.07 -10.60 1.66
N GLU A 35 8.97 -9.85 2.30
CA GLU A 35 9.16 -9.86 3.75
C GLU A 35 7.90 -9.36 4.51
N ILE A 36 7.20 -8.37 3.96
CA ILE A 36 6.02 -7.74 4.59
C ILE A 36 4.74 -8.51 4.27
N PHE A 37 4.59 -8.95 3.02
CA PHE A 37 3.35 -9.47 2.46
C PHE A 37 3.39 -10.98 2.17
N GLY A 38 4.57 -11.59 2.18
CA GLY A 38 4.79 -12.98 1.78
C GLY A 38 4.78 -13.19 0.26
N ASP A 39 5.00 -14.44 -0.15
CA ASP A 39 5.04 -14.87 -1.55
C ASP A 39 3.66 -15.26 -2.12
N VAL A 40 2.70 -15.52 -1.23
CA VAL A 40 1.38 -16.08 -1.58
C VAL A 40 0.30 -15.04 -1.29
N LEU A 41 -0.34 -14.56 -2.35
CA LEU A 41 -1.59 -13.81 -2.22
C LEU A 41 -2.68 -14.76 -1.71
N PRO A 42 -3.48 -14.35 -0.71
CA PRO A 42 -4.60 -15.17 -0.25
C PRO A 42 -5.59 -15.44 -1.39
N GLU A 43 -6.24 -16.60 -1.35
CA GLU A 43 -7.22 -17.01 -2.36
C GLU A 43 -8.47 -16.11 -2.39
N THR A 44 -8.70 -15.36 -1.32
CA THR A 44 -9.80 -14.42 -1.16
C THR A 44 -9.28 -13.02 -0.90
N THR A 45 -9.92 -12.02 -1.51
CA THR A 45 -9.63 -10.61 -1.19
C THR A 45 -10.20 -10.21 0.18
N GLY A 46 -9.73 -9.09 0.74
CA GLY A 46 -10.15 -8.64 2.06
C GLY A 46 -11.66 -8.37 2.19
N ASP A 47 -12.32 -7.98 1.10
CA ASP A 47 -13.77 -7.77 1.02
C ASP A 47 -14.57 -9.07 0.95
N GLU A 48 -14.01 -10.11 0.31
CA GLU A 48 -14.58 -11.47 0.25
C GLU A 48 -14.42 -12.23 1.57
N ARG A 49 -13.36 -11.92 2.34
CA ARG A 49 -13.06 -12.49 3.65
C ARG A 49 -14.03 -11.97 4.73
N ARG A 50 -15.33 -12.23 4.58
CA ARG A 50 -16.38 -11.93 5.57
C ARG A 50 -16.52 -13.06 6.61
N SER A 51 -15.42 -13.59 7.13
CA SER A 51 -15.46 -14.58 8.22
C SER A 51 -14.82 -14.01 9.49
N GLY A 52 -15.69 -13.51 10.37
CA GLY A 52 -15.34 -13.09 11.72
C GLY A 52 -15.02 -11.60 11.84
N ARG A 53 -16.07 -10.76 11.90
CA ARG A 53 -15.91 -9.44 12.51
C ARG A 53 -15.49 -9.70 13.97
N PRO A 54 -14.28 -9.30 14.42
CA PRO A 54 -13.90 -9.46 15.82
C PRO A 54 -14.96 -8.78 16.69
N ALA A 55 -15.38 -9.43 17.78
CA ALA A 55 -16.34 -8.84 18.71
C ALA A 55 -15.89 -7.45 19.21
N ASP A 56 -14.57 -7.19 19.21
CA ASP A 56 -13.93 -5.94 19.60
C ASP A 56 -13.91 -4.84 18.53
N GLN A 57 -14.42 -5.08 17.31
CA GLN A 57 -14.42 -4.03 16.29
C GLN A 57 -15.25 -2.82 16.74
N ASP A 58 -16.45 -3.04 17.29
CA ASP A 58 -17.31 -1.95 17.76
C ASP A 58 -16.69 -1.20 18.93
N HIS A 59 -16.03 -1.92 19.85
CA HIS A 59 -15.29 -1.31 20.95
C HIS A 59 -14.18 -0.38 20.44
N TRP A 60 -13.36 -0.86 19.51
CA TRP A 60 -12.31 -0.06 18.89
C TRP A 60 -12.86 1.18 18.15
N TYR A 61 -13.95 1.03 17.41
CA TYR A 61 -14.58 2.15 16.71
C TYR A 61 -15.11 3.23 17.66
N LEU A 62 -15.66 2.85 18.81
CA LEU A 62 -16.15 3.79 19.81
C LEU A 62 -15.01 4.56 20.49
N GLU A 63 -13.90 3.88 20.80
CA GLU A 63 -12.72 4.49 21.40
C GLU A 63 -11.96 5.43 20.46
N ASN A 64 -12.04 5.18 19.14
CA ASN A 64 -11.28 5.93 18.13
C ASN A 64 -12.17 6.86 17.29
N ARG A 65 -13.37 7.17 17.77
CA ARG A 65 -14.30 8.05 17.06
C ARG A 65 -13.74 9.48 17.02
N PRO A 66 -13.63 10.11 15.82
CA PRO A 66 -13.20 11.49 15.71
C PRO A 66 -14.10 12.45 16.51
N PRO A 67 -13.54 13.52 17.12
CA PRO A 67 -14.25 14.38 18.06
C PRO A 67 -15.41 15.19 17.46
N HIS A 68 -15.47 15.29 16.13
CA HIS A 68 -16.54 16.00 15.41
C HIS A 68 -17.67 15.09 14.94
N HIS A 69 -17.57 13.79 15.21
CA HIS A 69 -18.69 12.91 15.01
C HIS A 69 -19.61 13.16 16.22
N GLY A 70 -20.77 13.76 15.98
CA GLY A 70 -21.83 14.08 16.93
C GLY A 70 -23.15 13.86 16.24
#